data_AF-A0A1B7MP93-F1
#
_entry.id   AF-A0A1B7MP93-F1
#
_cell.length_a   1.000
_cell.length_b   1.000
_cell.length_c   1.000
_cell.angle_alpha   90.00
_cell.angle_beta   90.00
_cell.angle_gamma   90.00
#
_symmetry.space_group_name_H-M   'P 1'
#
loop_
_entity.id
_entity.type
_entity.pdbx_description
1 polymer ?
#
loop_
_entity_poly.entity_id
_entity_poly.type
_entity_poly.pdbx_seq_one_letter_code
_entity_poly.pdbx_strand_id
1 'polypeptide(L)' 'MALSWDENTFPDASQFDPSPHLTTDGQLKDRIGNHFAFGHNRRICPSWSIANSLTRSGGSMSRS' A
#
# COMPACT_ATOMS: atom_id res chain seq x y z
N MET A 1 -12.31 -15.03 -0.06
CA MET A 1 -12.29 -13.73 -0.76
C MET A 1 -11.02 -12.99 -0.33
N ALA A 2 -10.25 -12.48 -1.28
CA ALA A 2 -9.08 -11.66 -0.97
C ALA A 2 -9.52 -10.19 -0.89
N LEU A 3 -9.35 -9.54 0.26
CA LEU A 3 -9.78 -8.15 0.49
C LEU A 3 -9.12 -7.13 -0.45
N SER A 4 -7.99 -7.48 -1.05
CA SER A 4 -7.28 -6.63 -2.03
C SER A 4 -7.90 -6.65 -3.42
N TRP A 5 -8.83 -7.57 -3.70
CA TRP A 5 -9.54 -7.72 -4.98
C TRP A 5 -11.03 -7.40 -4.86
N ASP A 6 -11.45 -6.77 -3.76
CA ASP A 6 -12.84 -6.36 -3.59
C ASP A 6 -13.14 -5.18 -4.51
N GLU A 7 -13.93 -5.43 -5.55
CA GLU A 7 -14.31 -4.46 -6.58
C GLU A 7 -15.10 -3.25 -6.01
N ASN A 8 -15.76 -3.43 -4.86
CA ASN A 8 -16.43 -2.33 -4.16
C ASN A 8 -15.42 -1.37 -3.49
N THR A 9 -14.25 -1.87 -3.10
CA THR A 9 -13.20 -1.10 -2.44
C THR A 9 -12.16 -0.58 -3.44
N PHE A 10 -11.80 -1.39 -4.45
CA PHE A 10 -10.83 -1.08 -5.49
C PHE A 10 -11.48 -1.32 -6.86
N PRO A 11 -12.07 -0.30 -7.49
CA PRO A 11 -12.59 -0.41 -8.84
C PRO A 11 -11.48 -0.78 -9.82
N ASP A 12 -11.77 -1.72 -10.71
CA ASP A 12 -10.83 -2.35 -11.62
C ASP A 12 -9.59 -2.91 -10.90
N ALA A 13 -9.81 -3.68 -9.82
CA ALA A 13 -8.75 -4.26 -8.99
C ALA A 13 -7.77 -5.17 -9.76
N SER A 14 -8.09 -5.51 -11.01
CA SER A 14 -7.22 -6.24 -11.93
C SER A 14 -6.05 -5.40 -12.46
N GLN A 15 -6.22 -4.08 -12.49
CA GLN A 15 -5.20 -3.14 -12.96
C GLN A 15 -4.42 -2.54 -11.79
N PHE A 16 -3.15 -2.27 -12.04
CA PHE A 16 -2.31 -1.57 -11.07
C PHE A 16 -2.56 -0.07 -11.15
N ASP A 17 -3.30 0.47 -10.18
CA ASP A 17 -3.48 1.91 -9.98
C ASP A 17 -2.94 2.35 -8.59
N PRO A 18 -1.89 3.19 -8.52
CA PRO A 18 -1.37 3.71 -7.26
C PRO A 18 -2.24 4.82 -6.66
N SER A 19 -3.10 5.47 -7.46
CA SER A 19 -3.88 6.67 -7.07
C SER A 19 -4.73 6.51 -5.80
N PRO A 20 -5.36 5.36 -5.52
CA PRO A 20 -6.13 5.15 -4.28
C PRO A 20 -5.28 5.31 -3.01
N HIS A 21 -3.97 5.10 -3.12
CA HIS A 21 -3.02 5.12 -2.02
C HIS A 21 -2.33 6.50 -1.84
N LEU A 22 -2.61 7.47 -2.71
CA LEU A 22 -1.95 8.78 -2.75
C LEU A 22 -2.92 9.94 -2.47
N THR A 23 -2.47 10.94 -1.71
CA THR A 23 -3.15 12.24 -1.55
C THR A 23 -3.13 13.00 -2.88
N THR A 24 -3.93 14.07 -2.97
CA THR A 24 -3.94 14.96 -4.15
C THR A 24 -2.55 15.53 -4.48
N ASP A 25 -1.71 15.69 -3.46
CA ASP A 25 -0.33 16.19 -3.59
C ASP A 25 0.68 15.07 -3.94
N GLY A 26 0.21 13.85 -4.21
CA GLY A 26 1.05 12.70 -4.56
C GLY A 26 1.75 12.04 -3.38
N GLN A 27 1.39 12.38 -2.14
CA GLN A 27 1.97 11.78 -0.93
C GLN A 27 1.20 10.54 -0.50
N LEU A 28 1.85 9.60 0.19
CA LEU A 28 1.14 8.42 0.73
C LEU A 28 0.07 8.84 1.74
N LYS A 29 -1.13 8.27 1.64
CA LYS A 29 -2.19 8.44 2.65
C LYS A 29 -1.80 7.71 3.93
N ASP A 30 -1.93 8.37 5.08
CA ASP A 30 -1.57 7.81 6.41
C ASP A 30 -2.42 6.60 6.85
N ARG A 31 -3.62 6.45 6.29
CA ARG A 31 -4.57 5.40 6.70
C ARG A 31 -5.31 4.84 5.51
N ILE A 32 -4.88 3.67 5.06
CA ILE A 32 -5.70 2.79 4.25
C ILE A 32 -6.16 1.71 5.20
N GLY A 33 -7.40 1.83 5.69
CA GLY A 33 -7.98 0.93 6.69
C GLY A 33 -7.99 -0.55 6.26
N ASN A 34 -7.76 -0.83 4.97
CA ASN A 34 -7.77 -2.16 4.38
C ASN A 34 -6.39 -2.62 3.86
N HIS A 35 -5.29 -2.02 4.31
CA HIS A 35 -3.96 -2.48 3.90
C HIS A 35 -3.49 -3.66 4.76
N PHE A 36 -3.79 -4.87 4.31
CA PHE A 36 -3.48 -6.12 5.02
C PHE A 36 -2.21 -6.82 4.53
N ALA A 37 -1.38 -6.16 3.70
CA ALA A 37 -0.17 -6.78 3.11
C ALA A 37 0.79 -7.35 4.16
N PHE A 38 0.78 -6.78 5.37
CA PHE A 38 1.59 -7.23 6.50
C PHE A 38 0.74 -7.81 7.63
N GLY A 39 -0.53 -8.10 7.42
CA GLY A 39 -1.47 -8.48 8.48
C GLY A 39 -1.90 -7.31 9.36
N HIS A 40 -2.58 -7.60 10.47
CA HIS A 40 -3.19 -6.59 11.33
C HIS A 40 -3.22 -7.05 12.80
N ASN A 41 -3.31 -6.09 13.74
CA ASN A 41 -3.33 -6.33 15.19
C ASN A 41 -2.17 -7.22 15.67
N ARG A 42 -2.49 -8.24 16.49
CA ARG A 42 -1.52 -9.16 17.11
C ARG A 42 -0.79 -10.06 16.13
N ARG A 43 -1.19 -10.07 14.85
CA ARG A 43 -0.57 -10.88 13.77
C ARG A 43 0.02 -10.00 12.67
N ILE A 44 0.34 -8.75 12.96
CA ILE A 44 1.11 -7.91 12.04
C ILE A 44 2.53 -8.46 11.88
N CYS A 45 3.11 -8.32 10.68
CA CYS A 45 4.49 -8.67 10.38
C CYS A 45 5.41 -7.94 11.35
N PRO A 46 6.24 -8.65 12.14
CA PRO A 46 7.14 -8.02 13.12
C PRO A 46 8.12 -7.04 12.47
N SER A 47 8.51 -7.29 11.22
CA SER A 47 9.46 -6.48 10.47
C SER A 47 8.81 -5.47 9.52
N TRP A 48 7.51 -5.17 9.68
CA TRP A 48 6.75 -4.21 8.85
C TRP A 48 7.48 -2.86 8.71
N SER A 49 8.02 -2.33 9.80
CA SER A 49 8.58 -0.98 9.85
C SER A 49 9.92 -0.91 9.12
N ILE A 50 10.70 -1.99 9.21
CA ILE A 50 11.96 -2.16 8.52
C ILE A 50 11.69 -2.31 7.01
N ALA A 51 10.76 -3.18 6.62
CA ALA A 51 10.36 -3.36 5.23
C ALA A 51 9.89 -2.04 4.60
N ASN A 52 9.01 -1.29 5.29
CA ASN A 52 8.53 0.00 4.82
C ASN A 52 9.67 1.02 4.65
N SER A 53 10.60 1.08 5.59
CA SER A 53 11.77 1.97 5.52
C SER A 53 12.67 1.64 4.33
N LEU A 54 12.94 0.35 4.11
CA LEU A 54 13.76 -0.12 2.99
C LEU A 54 13.12 0.19 1.64
N THR A 55 11.83 -0.14 1.47
CA THR A 55 11.10 0.11 0.22
C THR A 55 11.00 1.60 -0.09
N ARG A 56 10.78 2.48 0.91
CA ARG A 56 10.76 3.94 0.69
C ARG A 56 12.13 4.49 0.31
N SER A 57 13.21 3.95 0.88
CA SER A 57 14.58 4.39 0.55
C SER A 57 15.03 3.96 -0.85
N GLY A 58 14.50 2.85 -1.38
CA GLY A 58 14.79 2.39 -2.75
C GLY A 58 14.06 3.14 -3.87
N GLY A 59 13.15 4.06 -3.53
CA GLY A 59 12.28 4.76 -4.49
C GLY A 59 12.90 5.96 -5.22
N SER A 60 14.15 6.35 -4.95
CA SER A 60 14.81 7.48 -5.63
C SER A 60 15.34 7.17 -7.04
N MET A 61 14.83 6.13 -7.70
CA MET A 61 15.23 5.78 -9.06
C MET A 61 14.52 6.71 -10.05
N SER A 62 15.14 7.87 -10.29
CA SER A 62 14.85 8.80 -11.38
C SER A 62 14.62 8.03 -12.69
N ARG A 63 13.47 8.23 -13.34
CA ARG A 63 13.29 7.85 -14.74
C ARG A 63 14.17 8.78 -15.58
N SER A 64 15.16 8.21 -16.26
CA SER A 64 15.86 8.84 -17.37
C SER A 64 15.09 8.64 -18.67
#